data_AF-A0A8T1A6W6-F1
#
_entry.id   AF-A0A8T1A6W6-F1
#
_cell.length_a   1.000
_cell.length_b   1.000
_cell.length_c   1.000
_cell.angle_alpha   90.00
_cell.angle_beta   90.00
_cell.angle_gamma   90.00
#
_symmetry.space_group_name_H-M   'P 1'
#
loop_
_entity.id
_entity.type
_entity.pdbx_description
1 polymer ?
#
loop_
_entity_poly.entity_id
_entity_poly.type
_entity_poly.pdbx_seq_one_letter_code
_entity_poly.pdbx_strand_id
1 'polypeptide(L)'
;MIILGVVAWGLTFGGAATLLQTAIAQAGGKSADVAQSMLVTAWNLGIGGGGIVGAILLDQTGARFLPISLILLIVMALLVAWSASKHSFPR
;
A
#
# COMPACT_ATOMS: atom_id res chain seq x y z
N MET A 1 9.12 17.48 -13.95
CA MET A 1 8.92 16.89 -12.61
C MET A 1 7.76 15.91 -12.55
N ILE A 2 6.57 16.24 -13.05
CA ILE A 2 5.41 15.33 -13.03
C ILE A 2 5.68 14.01 -13.79
N ILE A 3 6.27 14.05 -14.99
CA ILE A 3 6.59 12.83 -15.76
C ILE A 3 7.56 11.91 -15.02
N LEU A 4 8.59 12.45 -14.37
CA LEU A 4 9.50 11.65 -13.54
C LEU A 4 8.75 10.96 -12.39
N GLY A 5 7.81 11.67 -11.76
CA GLY A 5 6.94 11.10 -10.74
C GLY A 5 6.03 9.98 -11.27
N VAL A 6 5.45 10.16 -12.46
CA VAL A 6 4.62 9.14 -13.11
C VAL A 6 5.44 7.91 -13.49
N VAL A 7 6.66 8.09 -14.01
CA VAL A 7 7.58 6.98 -14.33
C VAL A 7 7.99 6.22 -13.06
N ALA A 8 8.38 6.94 -12.00
CA ALA A 8 8.74 6.32 -10.73
C ALA A 8 7.55 5.56 -10.10
N TRP A 9 6.36 6.15 -10.17
CA TRP A 9 5.13 5.49 -9.73
C TRP A 9 4.85 4.23 -10.56
N GLY A 10 4.88 4.31 -11.90
CA GLY A 10 4.67 3.16 -12.76
C GLY A 10 5.67 2.02 -12.53
N LEU A 11 6.95 2.36 -12.32
CA LEU A 11 8.00 1.38 -12.06
C LEU A 11 7.79 0.65 -10.72
N THR A 12 7.42 1.40 -9.67
CA THR A 12 7.17 0.83 -8.35
C THR A 12 5.86 0.05 -8.30
N PHE A 13 4.76 0.64 -8.76
CA PHE A 13 3.44 0.02 -8.70
C PHE A 13 3.29 -1.18 -9.66
N GLY A 14 3.94 -1.14 -10.82
CA GLY A 14 3.87 -2.20 -11.83
C GLY A 14 4.48 -3.53 -11.38
N GLY A 15 5.56 -3.49 -10.59
CA GLY A 15 6.20 -4.68 -10.04
C GLY A 15 5.79 -5.04 -8.61
N ALA A 16 5.41 -4.04 -7.80
CA ALA A 16 5.11 -4.28 -6.39
C ALA A 16 3.89 -5.17 -6.18
N ALA A 17 2.82 -5.00 -6.97
CA ALA A 17 1.60 -5.78 -6.81
C ALA A 17 1.82 -7.29 -7.05
N THR A 18 2.58 -7.64 -8.09
CA THR A 18 2.89 -9.04 -8.44
C THR A 18 3.86 -9.67 -7.44
N LEU A 19 4.87 -8.92 -6.98
CA LEU A 19 5.77 -9.36 -5.91
C LEU A 19 5.01 -9.62 -4.61
N LEU A 20 4.10 -8.72 -4.22
CA LEU A 20 3.29 -8.87 -3.00
C LEU A 20 2.34 -10.07 -3.08
N GLN A 21 1.68 -10.27 -4.22
CA GLN A 21 0.82 -11.44 -4.44
C GLN A 21 1.61 -12.76 -4.37
N THR A 22 2.83 -12.78 -4.92
CA THR A 22 3.68 -13.97 -4.85
C THR A 22 4.15 -14.23 -3.42
N ALA A 23 4.60 -13.19 -2.72
CA ALA A 23 5.07 -13.28 -1.34
C ALA A 23 3.96 -13.75 -0.39
N ILE A 24 2.74 -13.23 -0.51
CA ILE A 24 1.64 -13.63 0.36
C ILE A 24 1.15 -15.05 0.08
N ALA A 25 1.20 -15.50 -1.19
CA ALA A 25 0.87 -16.87 -1.54
C ALA A 25 1.88 -17.86 -0.93
N GLN A 26 3.17 -17.52 -0.99
CA GLN A 26 4.23 -18.31 -0.34
C GLN A 26 4.09 -18.32 1.19
N ALA A 27 3.85 -17.17 1.81
CA ALA A 27 3.65 -17.06 3.25
C ALA A 27 2.38 -17.77 3.74
N GLY A 28 1.32 -17.78 2.94
CA GLY A 28 0.05 -18.43 3.26
C GLY A 28 0.10 -19.96 3.14
N GLY A 29 1.02 -20.52 2.36
CA GLY A 29 1.19 -21.97 2.20
C GLY A 29 -0.13 -22.70 1.89
N LYS A 30 -0.56 -23.59 2.80
CA LYS A 30 -1.82 -24.35 2.68
C LYS A 30 -3.08 -23.47 2.73
N SER A 31 -2.96 -22.23 3.18
CA SER A 31 -4.05 -21.25 3.31
C SER A 31 -3.84 -20.04 2.38
N ALA A 32 -3.14 -20.22 1.25
CA ALA A 32 -2.87 -19.16 0.28
C ALA A 32 -4.16 -18.45 -0.21
N ASP A 33 -5.26 -19.19 -0.42
CA ASP A 33 -6.54 -18.62 -0.86
C ASP A 33 -7.15 -17.64 0.17
N VAL A 34 -7.00 -17.97 1.46
CA VAL A 34 -7.43 -17.09 2.56
C VAL A 34 -6.54 -15.86 2.63
N ALA A 35 -5.23 -16.03 2.52
CA ALA A 35 -4.28 -14.92 2.55
C ALA A 35 -4.49 -13.96 1.36
N GLN A 36 -4.71 -14.49 0.15
CA GLN A 36 -5.06 -13.71 -1.03
C GLN A 36 -6.39 -12.97 -0.86
N SER A 37 -7.40 -13.61 -0.28
CA SER A 37 -8.68 -12.95 0.01
C SER A 37 -8.49 -11.76 0.95
N MET A 38 -7.68 -11.93 2.02
CA MET A 38 -7.34 -10.84 2.93
C MET A 38 -6.54 -9.73 2.27
N LEU A 39 -5.62 -10.05 1.35
CA LEU A 39 -4.90 -9.04 0.56
C LEU A 39 -5.87 -8.18 -0.25
N VAL A 40 -6.81 -8.81 -0.96
CA VAL A 40 -7.81 -8.10 -1.78
C VAL A 40 -8.72 -7.24 -0.90
N THR A 41 -9.16 -7.75 0.26
CA THR A 41 -9.95 -6.97 1.23
C THR A 41 -9.18 -5.76 1.73
N ALA A 42 -7.93 -5.95 2.16
CA ALA A 42 -7.07 -4.86 2.62
C ALA A 42 -6.81 -3.82 1.54
N TRP A 43 -6.61 -4.25 0.29
CA TRP A 43 -6.43 -3.38 -0.86
C TRP A 43 -7.66 -2.51 -1.13
N ASN A 44 -8.85 -3.12 -1.17
CA ASN A 44 -10.11 -2.39 -1.36
C ASN A 44 -10.38 -1.42 -0.21
N LEU A 45 -10.12 -1.85 1.03
CA LEU A 45 -10.26 -0.99 2.20
C LEU A 45 -9.29 0.19 2.15
N GLY A 46 -8.05 -0.03 1.70
CA GLY A 46 -7.06 1.03 1.49
C GLY A 46 -7.49 2.03 0.42
N ILE A 47 -8.00 1.58 -0.72
CA ILE A 47 -8.49 2.46 -1.79
C ILE A 47 -9.74 3.24 -1.33
N GLY A 48 -10.74 2.54 -0.79
CA GLY A 48 -11.99 3.16 -0.35
C GLY A 48 -11.78 4.11 0.82
N GLY A 49 -11.10 3.63 1.87
CA GLY A 49 -10.78 4.43 3.05
C GLY A 49 -9.87 5.61 2.72
N GLY A 50 -8.83 5.39 1.90
CA GLY A 50 -7.94 6.45 1.42
C GLY A 50 -8.68 7.49 0.57
N GLY A 51 -9.64 7.07 -0.26
CA GLY A 51 -10.49 7.97 -1.03
C GLY A 51 -11.36 8.86 -0.15
N ILE A 52 -12.01 8.29 0.87
CA ILE A 52 -12.84 9.06 1.82
C ILE A 52 -11.98 10.04 2.63
N VAL A 53 -10.90 9.57 3.25
CA VAL A 53 -10.01 10.42 4.06
C VAL A 53 -9.35 11.50 3.19
N GLY A 54 -8.92 11.13 1.98
CA GLY A 54 -8.35 12.06 1.01
C GLY A 54 -9.34 13.12 0.54
N ALA A 55 -10.60 12.76 0.29
CA ALA A 55 -11.65 13.70 -0.08
C ALA A 55 -11.94 14.70 1.04
N ILE A 56 -12.05 14.24 2.29
CA ILE A 56 -12.26 15.12 3.46
C ILE A 56 -11.07 16.09 3.63
N LEU A 57 -9.85 15.58 3.50
CA LEU A 57 -8.65 16.40 3.61
C LEU A 57 -8.56 17.45 2.49
N LEU A 58 -8.93 17.07 1.27
CA LEU A 58 -8.97 17.95 0.12
C LEU A 58 -9.99 19.07 0.31
N ASP A 59 -11.18 18.76 0.83
CA ASP A 59 -12.25 19.72 1.09
C ASP A 59 -11.84 20.77 2.14
N GLN A 60 -11.17 20.34 3.23
CA GLN A 60 -10.80 21.24 4.32
C GLN A 60 -9.54 22.07 4.07
N THR A 61 -8.53 21.49 3.42
CA THR A 61 -7.17 22.08 3.37
C THR A 61 -6.69 22.37 1.95
N GLY A 62 -7.44 21.95 0.93
CA GLY A 62 -7.08 22.08 -0.46
C GLY A 62 -5.93 21.16 -0.89
N ALA A 63 -5.58 21.21 -2.18
CA ALA A 63 -4.62 20.27 -2.79
C ALA A 63 -3.18 20.39 -2.28
N ARG A 64 -2.84 21.44 -1.53
CA ARG A 64 -1.47 21.74 -1.08
C ARG A 64 -0.95 20.74 -0.05
N PHE A 65 -1.83 20.16 0.78
CA PHE A 65 -1.43 19.26 1.87
C PHE A 65 -1.46 17.77 1.48
N LEU A 66 -2.05 17.41 0.34
CA LEU A 66 -2.05 16.04 -0.16
C LEU A 66 -0.66 15.42 -0.33
N PRO A 67 0.37 16.13 -0.85
CA PRO A 67 1.70 15.55 -0.98
C PRO A 67 2.33 15.20 0.37
N ILE A 68 2.15 16.05 1.39
CA ILE A 68 2.68 15.82 2.74
C ILE A 68 1.93 14.68 3.45
N SER A 69 0.60 14.60 3.29
CA SER A 69 -0.17 13.49 3.86
C SER A 69 0.22 12.15 3.24
N LEU A 70 0.46 12.12 1.92
CA LEU A 70 1.00 10.95 1.21
C LEU A 70 2.35 10.51 1.77
N ILE A 71 3.28 11.45 1.99
CA ILE A 71 4.59 11.14 2.58
C ILE A 71 4.43 10.53 3.99
N LEU A 72 3.57 11.12 4.84
CA LEU A 72 3.27 10.60 6.17
C LEU A 72 2.70 9.17 6.12
N LEU A 73 1.75 8.92 5.21
CA LEU A 73 1.15 7.59 5.03
C LEU A 73 2.18 6.56 4.54
N ILE A 74 3.07 6.92 3.62
CA ILE A 74 4.16 6.05 3.13
C ILE A 74 5.12 5.72 4.28
N VAL A 75 5.49 6.70 5.10
CA VAL A 75 6.36 6.47 6.27
C VAL A 75 5.70 5.53 7.27
N MET A 76 4.41 5.73 7.58
CA MET A 76 3.66 4.83 8.47
C MET A 76 3.59 3.41 7.89
N ALA A 77 3.30 3.27 6.59
CA ALA A 77 3.26 1.97 5.92
C ALA A 77 4.63 1.27 5.97
N LEU A 78 5.72 2.02 5.77
CA LEU A 78 7.09 1.51 5.86
C LEU A 78 7.42 1.02 7.27
N LEU A 79 7.03 1.77 8.32
CA LEU A 79 7.24 1.38 9.71
C LEU A 79 6.46 0.12 10.08
N VAL A 80 5.22 0.00 9.60
CA VAL A 80 4.40 -1.21 9.80
C VAL A 80 5.04 -2.40 9.09
N ALA A 81 5.44 -2.25 7.83
CA ALA A 81 6.10 -3.31 7.06
C ALA A 81 7.42 -3.74 7.71
N TRP A 82 8.22 -2.80 8.18
CA TRP A 82 9.49 -3.07 8.86
C TRP A 82 9.30 -3.77 10.21
N SER A 83 8.26 -3.40 10.96
CA SER A 83 7.93 -4.07 12.23
C SER A 83 7.39 -5.48 12.01
N ALA A 84 6.59 -5.66 10.95
CA ALA A 84 6.00 -6.94 10.56
C ALA A 84 7.03 -7.90 9.94
N SER A 85 8.12 -7.41 9.35
CA SER A 85 9.14 -8.25 8.71
C SER A 85 9.77 -9.28 9.67
N LYS A 86 9.75 -9.03 10.98
CA LYS A 86 10.16 -10.00 12.02
C LYS A 86 9.23 -11.21 12.14
N HIS A 87 7.97 -11.07 11.72
CA HIS A 87 6.92 -12.10 11.84
C HIS A 87 6.50 -12.68 10.49
N SER A 88 6.73 -11.97 9.38
CA SER A 88 6.23 -12.33 8.05
C SER A 88 7.05 -13.39 7.30
N PHE A 89 8.30 -13.66 7.71
CA PHE A 89 9.16 -14.66 7.08
C PHE A 89 9.75 -15.61 8.14
N PRO A 90 9.08 -16.74 8.44
CA PRO A 90 9.74 -17.85 9.12
C PRO A 90 10.86 -18.40 8.21
N ARG A 91 12.00 -18.76 8.79
CA ARG A 91 13.06 -19.50 8.07
C ARG A 91 12.60 -20.91 7.72
#